data_AF-A0A1J4VYV0-F1
#
_entry.id   AF-A0A1J4VYV0-F1
#
_cell.length_a   1.000
_cell.length_b   1.000
_cell.length_c   1.000
_cell.angle_alpha   90.00
_cell.angle_beta   90.00
_cell.angle_gamma   90.00
#
_symmetry.space_group_name_H-M   'P 1'
#
loop_
_entity.id
_entity.type
_entity.pdbx_description
1 polymer ?
#
loop_
_entity_poly.entity_id
_entity_poly.type
_entity_poly.pdbx_seq_one_letter_code
_entity_poly.pdbx_strand_id
1 'polypeptide(L)'
;MNRKPKQRKSFTLIEIMLTIVVISVLASVSIVSYRGVYEKAQEITCEANLEILNTAVELYGIDRDQLPAYLSEVWPKYREEAIALFIERHERDKTPYMLALNSVRWVMDNVQMSKAYAQTVSPKYYGNDASVLDCPKDSTPRSEGGYSYGLNDRVANMTYIQYKQLEDFILLADCDVSTFHDTGDLASTRHGVFTKKALGITKGARKGRKNKDDTEFYDKKHKAKIPHHEAGGS
;
A
#
# COMPACT_ATOMS: atom_id res chain seq x y z
N MET A 1 29.21 55.66 24.45
CA MET A 1 28.47 54.40 24.70
C MET A 1 29.44 53.30 25.12
N ASN A 2 29.35 52.82 26.36
CA ASN A 2 30.25 51.78 26.89
C ASN A 2 29.62 50.39 26.61
N ARG A 3 30.13 49.64 25.62
CA ARG A 3 29.64 48.29 25.30
C ARG A 3 30.27 47.28 26.27
N LYS A 4 29.46 46.66 27.14
CA LYS A 4 29.93 45.57 28.01
C LYS A 4 30.42 44.41 27.12
N PRO A 5 31.62 43.86 27.36
CA PRO A 5 32.12 42.73 26.57
C PRO A 5 31.21 41.52 26.78
N LYS A 6 30.74 40.91 25.69
CA LYS A 6 30.01 39.63 25.74
C LYS A 6 30.97 38.57 26.28
N GLN A 7 30.69 38.05 27.46
CA GLN A 7 31.44 36.92 28.00
C GLN A 7 31.30 35.74 27.04
N ARG A 8 32.42 35.25 26.53
CA ARG A 8 32.47 34.02 25.73
C ARG A 8 32.26 32.85 26.70
N LYS A 9 31.13 32.16 26.58
CA LYS A 9 30.88 30.91 27.31
C LYS A 9 31.77 29.83 26.70
N SER A 10 32.73 29.35 27.46
CA SER A 10 33.55 28.19 27.10
C SER A 10 32.84 26.92 27.56
N PHE A 11 32.57 26.00 26.64
CA PHE A 11 32.01 24.68 26.96
C PHE A 11 32.99 23.88 27.80
N THR A 12 32.49 23.20 28.83
CA THR A 12 33.32 22.36 29.69
C THR A 12 33.38 20.93 29.19
N LEU A 13 34.50 20.23 29.42
CA LEU A 13 34.66 18.83 29.01
C LEU A 13 33.63 17.93 29.71
N ILE A 14 33.27 18.26 30.95
CA ILE A 14 32.26 17.55 31.73
C ILE A 14 30.85 17.70 31.13
N GLU A 15 30.53 18.85 30.54
CA GLU A 15 29.24 19.10 29.90
C GLU A 15 29.06 18.24 28.65
N ILE A 16 30.13 18.03 27.87
CA ILE A 16 30.11 17.10 26.74
C ILE A 16 30.03 15.64 27.22
N MET A 17 30.77 15.27 28.27
CA MET A 17 30.73 13.91 28.82
C MET A 17 29.35 13.51 29.37
N LEU A 18 28.71 14.38 30.15
CA LEU A 18 27.38 14.13 30.66
C LEU A 18 26.36 14.02 29.51
N THR A 19 26.48 14.88 28.50
CA THR A 19 25.56 14.90 27.36
C THR A 19 25.61 13.60 26.56
N ILE A 20 26.80 13.08 26.25
CA ILE A 20 26.90 11.80 25.52
C ILE A 20 26.37 10.62 26.34
N VAL A 21 26.52 10.66 27.68
CA VAL A 21 25.96 9.63 28.58
C VAL A 21 24.43 9.69 28.60
N VAL A 22 23.84 10.88 28.66
CA VAL A 22 22.37 11.01 28.61
C VAL A 22 21.82 10.60 27.23
N ILE A 23 22.47 11.01 26.13
CA ILE A 23 22.06 10.63 24.77
C ILE A 23 22.17 9.11 24.56
N SER A 24 23.21 8.44 25.09
CA SER A 24 23.38 6.99 24.90
C SER A 24 22.27 6.18 25.59
N VAL A 25 21.85 6.60 26.79
CA VAL A 25 20.72 5.97 27.50
C VAL A 25 19.42 6.18 26.73
N LEU A 26 19.14 7.40 26.26
CA LEU A 26 17.93 7.71 25.48
C LEU A 26 17.89 6.97 24.13
N ALA A 27 19.02 6.89 23.44
CA ALA A 27 19.13 6.20 22.15
C ALA A 27 18.85 4.68 22.30
N SER A 28 19.36 4.06 23.37
CA SER A 28 19.17 2.63 23.62
C SER A 28 17.70 2.23 23.76
N VAL A 29 16.91 3.02 24.49
CA VAL A 29 15.46 2.78 24.66
C VAL A 29 14.68 3.07 23.37
N SER A 30 15.08 4.12 22.65
CA SER A 30 14.39 4.57 21.43
C SER A 30 14.38 3.51 20.32
N ILE A 31 15.48 2.78 20.12
CA ILE A 31 15.63 1.78 19.05
C ILE A 31 14.59 0.65 19.15
N VAL A 32 14.31 0.16 20.37
CA VAL A 32 13.38 -0.96 20.56
C VAL A 32 11.94 -0.52 20.23
N SER A 33 11.56 0.69 20.61
CA SER A 33 10.23 1.24 20.32
C SER A 33 9.98 1.48 18.82
N TYR A 34 11.03 1.85 18.07
CA TYR A 34 10.93 2.19 16.66
C TYR A 34 10.63 0.98 15.75
N ARG A 35 11.14 -0.20 16.09
CA ARG A 35 10.97 -1.42 15.27
C ARG A 35 9.51 -1.79 15.03
N GLY A 36 8.68 -1.75 16.07
CA GLY A 36 7.25 -2.08 15.95
C GLY A 36 6.46 -1.07 15.12
N VAL A 37 6.82 0.21 15.19
CA VAL A 37 6.19 1.26 14.37
C VAL A 37 6.58 1.09 12.91
N TYR A 38 7.85 0.78 12.64
CA TYR A 38 8.36 0.56 11.30
C TYR A 38 7.68 -0.64 10.63
N GLU A 39 7.62 -1.79 11.29
CA GLU A 39 6.93 -2.99 10.77
C GLU A 39 5.45 -2.72 10.49
N LYS A 40 4.78 -1.96 11.36
CA LYS A 40 3.38 -1.57 11.17
C LYS A 40 3.20 -0.61 9.99
N ALA A 41 4.11 0.34 9.81
CA ALA A 41 4.09 1.25 8.68
C ALA A 41 4.21 0.50 7.35
N GLN A 42 5.17 -0.43 7.26
CA GLN A 42 5.33 -1.27 6.08
C GLN A 42 4.08 -2.11 5.76
N GLU A 43 3.41 -2.65 6.79
CA GLU A 43 2.16 -3.41 6.61
C GLU A 43 1.02 -2.53 6.09
N ILE A 44 0.89 -1.31 6.61
CA ILE A 44 -0.09 -0.33 6.14
C ILE A 44 0.19 0.02 4.68
N THR A 45 1.46 0.16 4.28
CA THR A 45 1.84 0.41 2.89
C THR A 45 1.43 -0.75 1.98
N CYS A 46 1.73 -2.00 2.34
CA CYS A 46 1.34 -3.14 1.50
C CYS A 46 -0.18 -3.26 1.34
N GLU A 47 -0.94 -2.91 2.38
CA GLU A 47 -2.40 -2.88 2.36
C GLU A 47 -2.98 -1.73 1.52
N ALA A 48 -2.36 -0.55 1.56
CA ALA A 48 -2.73 0.57 0.70
C ALA A 48 -2.44 0.24 -0.78
N ASN A 49 -1.30 -0.39 -1.07
CA ASN A 49 -0.93 -0.79 -2.42
C ASN A 49 -1.94 -1.78 -3.03
N LEU A 50 -2.45 -2.75 -2.24
CA LEU A 50 -3.52 -3.65 -2.67
C LEU A 50 -4.81 -2.90 -3.06
N GLU A 51 -5.18 -1.86 -2.31
CA GLU A 51 -6.38 -1.06 -2.60
C GLU A 51 -6.22 -0.21 -3.87
N ILE A 52 -5.03 0.35 -4.07
CA ILE A 52 -4.67 1.06 -5.30
C ILE A 52 -4.73 0.10 -6.49
N LEU A 53 -4.12 -1.09 -6.38
CA LEU A 53 -4.14 -2.10 -7.44
C LEU A 53 -5.55 -2.59 -7.74
N ASN A 54 -6.39 -2.79 -6.72
CA ASN A 54 -7.80 -3.17 -6.90
C ASN A 54 -8.54 -2.12 -7.73
N THR A 55 -8.38 -0.85 -7.37
CA THR A 55 -9.00 0.26 -8.10
C THR A 55 -8.48 0.31 -9.54
N ALA A 56 -7.18 0.07 -9.77
CA ALA A 56 -6.60 0.06 -11.10
C ALA A 56 -7.15 -1.08 -11.99
N VAL A 57 -7.30 -2.28 -11.42
CA VAL A 57 -7.89 -3.44 -12.11
C VAL A 57 -9.37 -3.18 -12.45
N GLU A 58 -10.13 -2.58 -11.54
CA GLU A 58 -11.53 -2.21 -11.78
C GLU A 58 -11.65 -1.17 -12.91
N LEU A 59 -10.82 -0.13 -12.90
CA LEU A 59 -10.79 0.87 -13.97
C LEU A 59 -10.43 0.25 -15.32
N TYR A 60 -9.45 -0.66 -15.36
CA TYR A 60 -9.10 -1.40 -16.57
C TYR A 60 -10.31 -2.20 -17.10
N GLY A 61 -10.99 -2.92 -16.21
CA GLY A 61 -12.19 -3.69 -16.54
C GLY A 61 -13.32 -2.83 -17.12
N ILE A 62 -13.53 -1.63 -16.57
CA ILE A 62 -14.54 -0.69 -17.07
C ILE A 62 -14.18 -0.16 -18.46
N ASP A 63 -12.91 0.21 -18.69
CA ASP A 63 -12.46 0.81 -19.95
C ASP A 63 -12.36 -0.23 -21.09
N ARG A 64 -11.96 -1.46 -20.80
CA ARG A 64 -11.71 -2.52 -21.79
C ARG A 64 -12.83 -3.56 -21.90
N ASP A 65 -13.85 -3.46 -21.07
CA ASP A 65 -14.92 -4.46 -20.87
C ASP A 65 -14.38 -5.87 -20.52
N GLN A 66 -13.13 -5.95 -20.07
CA GLN A 66 -12.43 -7.20 -19.78
C GLN A 66 -11.41 -6.98 -18.66
N LEU A 67 -11.31 -7.92 -17.72
CA LEU A 67 -10.27 -7.89 -16.70
C LEU A 67 -8.91 -8.33 -17.27
N PRO A 68 -7.82 -7.76 -16.73
CA PRO A 68 -6.48 -8.11 -17.17
C PRO A 68 -6.16 -9.57 -16.82
N ALA A 69 -5.33 -10.24 -17.63
CA ALA A 69 -4.82 -11.55 -17.27
C ALA A 69 -3.73 -11.48 -16.20
N TYR A 70 -2.96 -10.39 -16.24
CA TYR A 70 -1.84 -10.14 -15.36
C TYR A 70 -1.86 -8.69 -14.87
N LEU A 71 -1.41 -8.46 -13.63
CA LEU A 71 -1.24 -7.09 -13.12
C LEU A 71 -0.30 -6.23 -14.00
N SER A 72 0.59 -6.87 -14.77
CA SER A 72 1.44 -6.19 -15.75
C SER A 72 0.71 -5.43 -16.85
N GLU A 73 -0.52 -5.81 -17.18
CA GLU A 73 -1.30 -5.20 -18.25
C GLU A 73 -1.98 -3.89 -17.82
N VAL A 74 -2.12 -3.67 -16.52
CA VAL A 74 -2.81 -2.50 -15.95
C VAL A 74 -1.94 -1.23 -16.04
N TRP A 75 -0.64 -1.35 -16.33
CA TRP A 75 0.29 -0.22 -16.38
C TRP A 75 0.35 0.48 -17.76
N PRO A 76 0.58 1.82 -17.82
CA PRO A 76 0.77 2.79 -16.72
C PRO A 76 -0.48 3.64 -16.39
N LYS A 77 -1.38 3.88 -17.35
CA LYS A 77 -2.51 4.84 -17.25
C LYS A 77 -3.42 4.57 -16.04
N TYR A 78 -3.91 3.33 -15.90
CA TYR A 78 -4.89 2.97 -14.88
C TYR A 78 -4.33 3.04 -13.45
N ARG A 79 -3.01 2.87 -13.32
CA ARG A 79 -2.31 2.98 -12.05
C ARG A 79 -2.26 4.43 -11.56
N GLU A 80 -1.94 5.38 -12.44
CA GLU A 80 -1.92 6.81 -12.10
C GLU A 80 -3.31 7.30 -11.69
N GLU A 81 -4.34 6.90 -12.44
CA GLU A 81 -5.74 7.20 -12.11
C GLU A 81 -6.16 6.58 -10.77
N ALA A 82 -5.79 5.32 -10.51
CA ALA A 82 -6.09 4.67 -9.23
C ALA A 82 -5.38 5.33 -8.04
N ILE A 83 -4.14 5.78 -8.20
CA ILE A 83 -3.41 6.51 -7.15
C ILE A 83 -4.11 7.85 -6.86
N ALA A 84 -4.51 8.58 -7.90
CA ALA A 84 -5.24 9.84 -7.74
C ALA A 84 -6.56 9.62 -6.97
N LEU A 85 -7.34 8.60 -7.36
CA LEU A 85 -8.58 8.25 -6.67
C LEU A 85 -8.36 7.79 -5.23
N PHE A 86 -7.29 7.03 -4.97
CA PHE A 86 -6.94 6.58 -3.63
C PHE A 86 -6.64 7.76 -2.70
N ILE A 87 -5.87 8.74 -3.20
CA ILE A 87 -5.55 9.97 -2.48
C ILE A 87 -6.84 10.72 -2.17
N GLU A 88 -7.67 11.02 -3.18
CA GLU A 88 -8.94 11.73 -3.01
C GLU A 88 -9.87 11.07 -1.98
N ARG A 89 -9.94 9.73 -1.98
CA ARG A 89 -10.79 8.97 -1.04
C ARG A 89 -10.30 9.06 0.41
N HIS A 90 -8.98 9.11 0.61
CA HIS A 90 -8.35 9.14 1.92
C HIS A 90 -8.00 10.56 2.42
N GLU A 91 -8.28 11.61 1.62
CA GLU A 91 -8.11 13.03 2.00
C GLU A 91 -8.82 13.41 3.29
N ARG A 92 -9.87 12.70 3.69
CA ARG A 92 -10.68 13.07 4.86
C ARG A 92 -10.02 12.85 6.22
N ASP A 93 -8.95 12.06 6.32
CA ASP A 93 -8.46 11.64 7.65
C ASP A 93 -7.17 12.33 8.16
N LYS A 94 -6.30 12.98 7.35
CA LYS A 94 -5.14 13.75 7.90
C LYS A 94 -4.62 14.89 6.99
N THR A 95 -4.86 16.15 7.37
CA THR A 95 -4.14 17.37 6.95
C THR A 95 -2.78 17.48 7.64
N PRO A 96 -1.66 17.80 6.94
CA PRO A 96 -1.39 19.16 6.44
C PRO A 96 -0.92 19.27 4.98
N TYR A 97 -0.71 18.14 4.28
CA TYR A 97 -0.40 18.15 2.83
C TYR A 97 -1.60 18.63 1.98
N MET A 98 -2.79 18.47 2.56
CA MET A 98 -4.08 18.77 1.95
C MET A 98 -4.53 20.23 1.98
N LEU A 99 -3.99 21.06 2.89
CA LEU A 99 -4.31 22.50 2.91
C LEU A 99 -3.73 23.23 1.69
N ALA A 100 -2.65 22.70 1.11
CA ALA A 100 -2.08 23.19 -0.15
C ALA A 100 -2.93 22.79 -1.38
N LEU A 101 -3.73 21.73 -1.29
CA LEU A 101 -4.60 21.25 -2.36
C LEU A 101 -6.02 21.85 -2.29
N ASN A 102 -6.51 22.20 -1.09
CA ASN A 102 -7.83 22.83 -0.94
C ASN A 102 -7.93 24.26 -1.51
N SER A 103 -6.82 24.99 -1.63
CA SER A 103 -6.80 26.26 -2.38
C SER A 103 -7.00 26.04 -3.90
N VAL A 104 -6.76 24.83 -4.39
CA VAL A 104 -6.97 24.43 -5.78
C VAL A 104 -8.41 23.93 -6.00
N ARG A 105 -9.02 23.25 -5.02
CA ARG A 105 -10.40 22.71 -5.10
C ARG A 105 -11.44 23.77 -5.46
N TRP A 106 -11.37 24.98 -4.90
CA TRP A 106 -12.36 26.05 -5.15
C TRP A 106 -12.34 26.58 -6.60
N VAL A 107 -11.24 26.40 -7.32
CA VAL A 107 -11.09 26.81 -8.74
C VAL A 107 -11.70 25.77 -9.70
N MET A 108 -11.93 24.54 -9.24
CA MET A 108 -12.11 23.36 -10.10
C MET A 108 -13.57 22.94 -10.32
N ASP A 109 -14.54 23.60 -9.69
CA ASP A 109 -15.97 23.28 -9.87
C ASP A 109 -16.56 23.76 -11.22
N ASN A 110 -15.79 24.49 -12.04
CA ASN A 110 -16.28 25.08 -13.31
C ASN A 110 -15.57 24.60 -14.58
N VAL A 111 -14.66 23.62 -14.51
CA VAL A 111 -13.92 23.17 -15.71
C VAL A 111 -13.79 21.66 -15.74
N GLN A 112 -14.00 21.11 -16.93
CA GLN A 112 -13.88 19.71 -17.37
C GLN A 112 -12.46 19.12 -17.11
N MET A 113 -12.08 18.99 -15.84
CA MET A 113 -10.70 18.78 -15.39
C MET A 113 -10.47 17.42 -14.69
N SER A 114 -11.25 16.38 -14.99
CA SER A 114 -10.90 15.02 -14.54
C SER A 114 -9.61 14.48 -15.21
N LYS A 115 -9.23 15.03 -16.38
CA LYS A 115 -8.02 14.63 -17.13
C LYS A 115 -6.73 15.31 -16.68
N ALA A 116 -6.81 16.44 -15.99
CA ALA A 116 -5.63 17.22 -15.64
C ALA A 116 -5.13 16.94 -14.21
N TYR A 117 -5.95 16.37 -13.34
CA TYR A 117 -5.53 16.06 -11.97
C TYR A 117 -4.52 14.90 -11.90
N ALA A 118 -4.57 13.96 -12.87
CA ALA A 118 -3.53 12.95 -13.04
C ALA A 118 -2.14 13.55 -13.32
N GLN A 119 -2.05 14.80 -13.81
CA GLN A 119 -0.78 15.47 -14.10
C GLN A 119 -0.26 16.34 -12.93
N THR A 120 -1.10 16.72 -11.96
CA THR A 120 -0.71 17.65 -10.88
C THR A 120 -0.35 16.97 -9.56
N VAL A 121 -0.72 15.71 -9.36
CA VAL A 121 -0.14 14.88 -8.29
C VAL A 121 1.17 14.29 -8.81
N SER A 122 2.22 15.09 -8.68
CA SER A 122 3.49 14.99 -9.39
C SER A 122 3.99 13.56 -9.73
N PRO A 123 4.37 13.30 -11.01
CA PRO A 123 5.18 12.13 -11.43
C PRO A 123 6.51 12.00 -10.67
N LYS A 124 6.88 13.02 -9.90
CA LYS A 124 8.09 13.07 -9.08
C LYS A 124 8.04 12.16 -7.84
N TYR A 125 6.86 11.73 -7.39
CA TYR A 125 6.69 10.82 -6.24
C TYR A 125 6.34 9.38 -6.64
N TYR A 126 5.84 9.16 -7.85
CA TYR A 126 5.38 7.87 -8.35
C TYR A 126 5.85 7.64 -9.80
N GLY A 127 7.12 7.90 -10.09
CA GLY A 127 7.68 7.82 -11.46
C GLY A 127 7.39 6.50 -12.18
N ASN A 128 7.89 6.37 -13.41
CA ASN A 128 7.78 5.17 -14.26
C ASN A 128 8.40 3.88 -13.68
N ASP A 129 8.75 3.88 -12.40
CA ASP A 129 9.31 2.75 -11.69
C ASP A 129 8.17 1.81 -11.25
N ALA A 130 8.19 0.59 -11.80
CA ALA A 130 7.22 -0.44 -11.50
C ALA A 130 7.27 -0.90 -10.03
N SER A 131 8.36 -0.62 -9.31
CA SER A 131 8.54 -0.99 -7.90
C SER A 131 7.74 -0.13 -6.91
N VAL A 132 7.15 0.97 -7.36
CA VAL A 132 6.50 1.93 -6.45
C VAL A 132 5.23 1.34 -5.79
N LEU A 133 4.64 0.30 -6.36
CA LEU A 133 3.56 -0.44 -5.72
C LEU A 133 4.02 -1.75 -5.08
N ASP A 134 5.31 -2.04 -5.01
CA ASP A 134 5.82 -3.24 -4.34
C ASP A 134 5.59 -3.17 -2.84
N CYS A 135 5.44 -4.34 -2.21
CA CYS A 135 5.31 -4.41 -0.76
C CYS A 135 6.70 -4.21 -0.14
N PRO A 136 6.93 -3.21 0.74
CA PRO A 136 8.24 -2.99 1.38
C PRO A 136 8.68 -4.12 2.33
N LYS A 137 7.83 -5.12 2.59
CA LYS A 137 8.18 -6.35 3.32
C LYS A 137 8.54 -7.52 2.41
N ASP A 138 8.43 -7.36 1.10
CA ASP A 138 8.75 -8.39 0.14
C ASP A 138 10.28 -8.63 0.10
N SER A 139 10.67 -9.90 0.15
CA SER A 139 12.06 -10.33 0.04
C SER A 139 12.54 -10.45 -1.41
N THR A 140 11.63 -10.45 -2.38
CA THR A 140 11.92 -10.51 -3.82
C THR A 140 11.18 -9.39 -4.55
N PRO A 141 11.61 -8.12 -4.39
CA PRO A 141 10.96 -7.00 -5.03
C PRO A 141 10.99 -7.13 -6.56
N ARG A 142 10.14 -6.39 -7.25
CA ARG A 142 10.01 -6.47 -8.71
C ARG A 142 11.29 -6.09 -9.44
N SER A 143 12.15 -5.28 -8.82
CA SER A 143 13.49 -4.95 -9.30
C SER A 143 14.41 -6.17 -9.47
N GLU A 144 14.13 -7.27 -8.76
CA GLU A 144 14.87 -8.53 -8.83
C GLU A 144 14.13 -9.60 -9.68
N GLY A 145 13.06 -9.21 -10.38
CA GLY A 145 12.23 -10.11 -11.19
C GLY A 145 11.15 -10.85 -10.41
N GLY A 146 10.91 -10.49 -9.14
CA GLY A 146 9.84 -11.05 -8.32
C GLY A 146 8.49 -10.35 -8.48
N TYR A 147 7.50 -10.85 -7.73
CA TYR A 147 6.16 -10.27 -7.64
C TYR A 147 5.81 -10.04 -6.16
N SER A 148 5.35 -8.83 -5.81
CA SER A 148 4.81 -8.56 -4.46
C SER A 148 3.33 -8.95 -4.33
N TYR A 149 2.62 -8.90 -5.45
CA TYR A 149 1.27 -9.39 -5.62
C TYR A 149 0.67 -10.12 -6.83
N GLY A 150 -0.24 -11.05 -6.56
CA GLY A 150 -0.88 -11.86 -7.59
C GLY A 150 -2.31 -11.41 -7.86
N LEU A 151 -2.76 -11.62 -9.10
CA LEU A 151 -4.18 -11.58 -9.47
C LEU A 151 -4.77 -12.99 -9.43
N ASN A 152 -6.02 -13.11 -9.00
CA ASN A 152 -6.72 -14.39 -9.08
C ASN A 152 -6.91 -14.81 -10.55
N ASP A 153 -6.43 -16.00 -10.91
CA ASP A 153 -6.50 -16.48 -12.29
C ASP A 153 -7.95 -16.71 -12.79
N ARG A 154 -8.90 -16.87 -11.87
CA ARG A 154 -10.33 -17.08 -12.20
C ARG A 154 -10.98 -15.88 -12.86
N VAL A 155 -10.41 -14.69 -12.70
CA VAL A 155 -10.89 -13.48 -13.36
C VAL A 155 -10.07 -13.09 -14.57
N ALA A 156 -8.96 -13.79 -14.84
CA ALA A 156 -8.08 -13.48 -15.95
C ALA A 156 -8.89 -13.54 -17.26
N ASN A 157 -8.85 -12.46 -18.04
CA ASN A 157 -9.54 -12.32 -19.31
C ASN A 157 -11.09 -12.43 -19.25
N MET A 158 -11.70 -12.37 -18.07
CA MET A 158 -13.16 -12.41 -17.92
C MET A 158 -13.78 -11.05 -18.30
N THR A 159 -14.97 -11.05 -18.91
CA THR A 159 -15.70 -9.81 -19.22
C THR A 159 -16.11 -9.09 -17.93
N TYR A 160 -16.11 -7.76 -17.92
CA TYR A 160 -16.45 -6.97 -16.74
C TYR A 160 -17.87 -7.27 -16.21
N ILE A 161 -18.82 -7.58 -17.10
CA ILE A 161 -20.18 -7.99 -16.75
C ILE A 161 -20.18 -9.35 -16.01
N GLN A 162 -19.43 -10.33 -16.49
CA GLN A 162 -19.30 -11.64 -15.85
C GLN A 162 -18.65 -11.50 -14.48
N TYR A 163 -17.58 -10.71 -14.39
CA TYR A 163 -16.93 -10.38 -13.12
C TYR A 163 -17.91 -9.76 -12.12
N LYS A 164 -18.78 -8.85 -12.54
CA LYS A 164 -19.81 -8.26 -11.67
C LYS A 164 -20.81 -9.27 -11.12
N GLN A 165 -21.06 -10.36 -11.82
CA GLN A 165 -21.98 -11.42 -11.40
C GLN A 165 -21.37 -12.43 -10.43
N LEU A 166 -20.04 -12.52 -10.35
CA LEU A 166 -19.37 -13.40 -9.39
C LEU A 166 -19.64 -13.00 -7.94
N GLU A 167 -19.64 -13.99 -7.04
CA GLU A 167 -19.68 -13.75 -5.59
C GLU A 167 -18.41 -13.06 -5.08
N ASP A 168 -18.35 -12.72 -3.79
CA ASP A 168 -17.14 -12.18 -3.17
C ASP A 168 -16.05 -13.25 -3.10
N PHE A 169 -14.94 -13.04 -3.80
CA PHE A 169 -13.71 -13.84 -3.71
C PHE A 169 -12.49 -12.93 -3.57
N ILE A 170 -11.33 -13.52 -3.26
CA ILE A 170 -10.05 -12.80 -3.21
C ILE A 170 -9.62 -12.45 -4.61
N LEU A 171 -9.62 -11.15 -4.94
CA LEU A 171 -9.22 -10.66 -6.26
C LEU A 171 -7.71 -10.54 -6.37
N LEU A 172 -7.09 -9.91 -5.36
CA LEU A 172 -5.67 -9.63 -5.31
C LEU A 172 -5.13 -10.05 -3.95
N ALA A 173 -3.93 -10.61 -3.93
CA ALA A 173 -3.29 -11.02 -2.70
C ALA A 173 -1.77 -10.98 -2.80
N ASP A 174 -1.15 -10.98 -1.63
CA ASP A 174 0.28 -11.14 -1.46
C ASP A 174 0.73 -12.51 -1.98
N CYS A 175 1.56 -12.50 -3.02
CA CYS A 175 1.92 -13.69 -3.77
C CYS A 175 3.30 -13.55 -4.39
N ASP A 176 4.08 -14.63 -4.41
CA ASP A 176 5.40 -14.72 -5.06
C ASP A 176 5.31 -14.96 -6.57
N VAL A 177 4.10 -15.16 -7.10
CA VAL A 177 3.82 -15.36 -8.53
C VAL A 177 2.82 -14.31 -9.05
N SER A 178 2.78 -14.13 -10.37
CA SER A 178 1.94 -13.13 -11.03
C SER A 178 0.43 -13.39 -10.88
N THR A 179 0.05 -14.65 -10.71
CA THR A 179 -1.34 -15.10 -10.62
C THR A 179 -1.46 -16.28 -9.66
N PHE A 180 -2.57 -16.37 -8.93
CA PHE A 180 -2.85 -17.47 -8.00
C PHE A 180 -4.23 -18.08 -8.28
N HIS A 181 -4.39 -19.38 -8.02
CA HIS A 181 -5.68 -20.07 -8.19
C HIS A 181 -6.44 -20.18 -6.87
N ASP A 182 -5.73 -20.66 -5.86
CA ASP A 182 -6.28 -20.88 -4.54
C ASP A 182 -5.42 -20.23 -3.47
N THR A 183 -5.94 -20.29 -2.25
CA THR A 183 -5.32 -19.75 -1.06
C THR A 183 -3.94 -20.38 -0.80
N GLY A 184 -3.72 -21.60 -1.27
CA GLY A 184 -2.46 -22.35 -1.12
C GLY A 184 -1.28 -21.70 -1.83
N ASP A 185 -1.55 -20.97 -2.92
CA ASP A 185 -0.53 -20.29 -3.74
C ASP A 185 -0.14 -18.91 -3.17
N LEU A 186 -0.85 -18.45 -2.14
CA LEU A 186 -0.55 -17.18 -1.48
C LEU A 186 0.76 -17.26 -0.71
N ALA A 187 1.49 -16.16 -0.69
CA ALA A 187 2.81 -16.11 -0.08
C ALA A 187 2.73 -16.46 1.42
N SER A 188 3.36 -17.56 1.81
CA SER A 188 3.26 -18.08 3.19
C SER A 188 4.16 -17.36 4.19
N THR A 189 5.08 -16.49 3.74
CA THR A 189 6.13 -15.88 4.56
C THR A 189 6.52 -14.49 4.07
N ARG A 190 5.70 -13.47 4.34
CA ARG A 190 6.04 -12.06 3.99
C ARG A 190 5.80 -11.04 5.09
N HIS A 191 5.67 -11.52 6.32
CA HIS A 191 5.66 -10.68 7.51
C HIS A 191 6.74 -11.21 8.45
N GLY A 192 7.59 -10.31 8.92
CA GLY A 192 8.79 -10.59 9.71
C GLY A 192 8.56 -11.42 10.98
N VAL A 193 9.58 -11.42 11.84
CA VAL A 193 9.94 -12.43 12.86
C VAL A 193 8.81 -13.09 13.67
N PHE A 194 7.61 -12.52 13.78
CA PHE A 194 6.56 -13.00 14.69
C PHE A 194 5.20 -13.40 14.10
N THR A 195 4.86 -13.12 12.82
CA THR A 195 3.60 -13.66 12.24
C THR A 195 3.69 -13.89 10.73
N LYS A 196 3.38 -15.09 10.26
CA LYS A 196 3.30 -15.46 8.84
C LYS A 196 1.88 -15.24 8.32
N LYS A 197 1.60 -14.08 7.72
CA LYS A 197 0.28 -13.76 7.16
C LYS A 197 0.39 -13.18 5.76
N ALA A 198 -0.45 -13.66 4.84
CA ALA A 198 -0.64 -13.07 3.52
C ALA A 198 -1.78 -12.05 3.58
N LEU A 199 -1.57 -10.86 3.01
CA LEU A 199 -2.63 -9.85 2.85
C LEU A 199 -3.38 -10.08 1.54
N GLY A 200 -4.64 -9.69 1.49
CA GLY A 200 -5.39 -9.66 0.24
C GLY A 200 -6.57 -8.70 0.28
N ILE A 201 -7.18 -8.51 -0.87
CA ILE A 201 -8.37 -7.71 -1.07
C ILE A 201 -9.36 -8.47 -1.94
N THR A 202 -10.62 -8.43 -1.53
CA THR A 202 -11.72 -9.03 -2.29
C THR A 202 -12.25 -8.08 -3.35
N LYS A 203 -13.04 -8.60 -4.29
CA LYS A 203 -13.82 -7.82 -5.26
C LYS A 203 -14.62 -6.66 -4.62
N GLY A 204 -15.12 -6.83 -3.41
CA GLY A 204 -15.84 -5.78 -2.66
C GLY A 204 -14.95 -4.78 -1.92
N ALA A 205 -13.66 -4.69 -2.27
CA ALA A 205 -12.63 -3.92 -1.57
C ALA A 205 -12.51 -4.25 -0.07
N ARG A 206 -12.91 -5.47 0.35
CA ARG A 206 -12.74 -5.92 1.74
C ARG A 206 -11.32 -6.44 1.92
N LYS A 207 -10.67 -5.94 2.96
CA LYS A 207 -9.28 -6.27 3.28
C LYS A 207 -9.26 -7.48 4.21
N GLY A 208 -8.47 -8.48 3.86
CA GLY A 208 -8.38 -9.68 4.68
C GLY A 208 -6.96 -10.22 4.79
N ARG A 209 -6.84 -11.28 5.58
CA ARG A 209 -5.56 -11.93 5.91
C ARG A 209 -5.74 -13.44 5.95
N LYS A 210 -4.73 -14.15 5.47
CA LYS A 210 -4.57 -15.60 5.65
C LYS A 210 -3.38 -15.86 6.56
N ASN A 211 -3.53 -16.72 7.58
CA ASN A 211 -2.38 -17.24 8.33
C ASN A 211 -1.77 -18.42 7.59
N LYS A 212 -0.48 -18.70 7.82
CA LYS A 212 0.21 -19.85 7.21
C LYS A 212 -0.48 -21.20 7.47
N ASP A 213 -1.02 -21.38 8.68
CA ASP A 213 -1.56 -22.67 9.12
C ASP A 213 -3.06 -22.81 8.87
N ASP A 214 -3.72 -21.74 8.41
CA ASP A 214 -5.16 -21.72 8.12
C ASP A 214 -5.38 -21.78 6.61
N THR A 215 -6.36 -22.56 6.16
CA THR A 215 -6.83 -22.52 4.76
C THR A 215 -7.74 -21.31 4.50
N GLU A 216 -8.13 -20.58 5.55
CA GLU A 216 -9.18 -19.57 5.53
C GLU A 216 -8.63 -18.14 5.48
N PHE A 217 -9.39 -17.25 4.84
CA PHE A 217 -9.08 -15.82 4.71
C PHE A 217 -10.09 -15.03 5.54
N TYR A 218 -9.58 -14.24 6.46
CA TYR A 218 -10.38 -13.54 7.46
C TYR A 218 -10.46 -12.05 7.15
N ASP A 219 -11.66 -11.47 7.23
CA ASP A 219 -11.85 -10.02 7.16
C ASP A 219 -11.16 -9.34 8.36
N LYS A 220 -10.33 -8.34 8.10
CA LYS A 220 -9.59 -7.58 9.11
C LYS A 220 -10.52 -6.79 10.05
N LYS A 221 -11.69 -6.34 9.60
CA LYS A 221 -12.64 -5.52 10.40
C LYS A 221 -13.57 -6.35 11.27
N HIS A 222 -14.08 -7.48 10.75
CA HIS A 222 -15.12 -8.24 11.42
C HIS A 222 -14.67 -9.61 11.94
N LYS A 223 -13.42 -10.04 11.65
CA LYS A 223 -12.94 -11.42 11.86
C LYS A 223 -13.90 -12.48 11.27
N ALA A 224 -14.76 -12.05 10.34
CA ALA A 224 -15.68 -12.93 9.64
C ALA A 224 -14.89 -13.66 8.57
N LYS A 225 -15.14 -14.95 8.43
CA LYS A 225 -14.60 -15.76 7.35
C LYS A 225 -15.10 -15.16 6.03
N ILE A 226 -14.18 -14.74 5.17
CA ILE A 226 -14.51 -14.42 3.79
C ILE A 226 -14.56 -15.77 3.08
N PRO A 227 -15.68 -16.15 2.46
CA PRO A 227 -15.77 -17.43 1.79
C PRO A 227 -14.71 -17.51 0.70
N HIS A 228 -13.86 -18.54 0.78
CA HIS A 228 -13.19 -19.05 -0.39
C HIS A 228 -14.23 -19.86 -1.11
N HIS A 229 -14.68 -19.41 -2.28
CA HIS A 229 -15.43 -20.29 -3.14
C HIS A 229 -14.42 -21.32 -3.64
N GLU A 230 -14.34 -22.51 -3.04
CA GLU A 230 -13.81 -23.66 -3.77
C GLU A 230 -14.73 -23.81 -4.98
N ALA A 231 -14.16 -23.83 -6.19
CA ALA A 231 -14.96 -24.13 -7.36
C ALA A 231 -15.61 -25.49 -7.09
N GLY A 232 -16.95 -25.51 -7.01
CA GLY A 232 -17.69 -26.76 -7.09
C GLY A 232 -17.28 -27.40 -8.40
N GLY A 233 -16.48 -28.46 -8.30
CA GLY A 233 -16.16 -29.31 -9.43
C GLY A 233 -17.47 -29.84 -10.00
N SER A 234 -17.78 -29.41 -11.21
CA SER A 234 -18.68 -30.13 -12.12
C SER A 234 -17.91 -31.25 -12.80
#